data_AF-A0A0Q7NK22-F1
#
_entry.id   AF-A0A0Q7NK22-F1
#
_cell.length_a   1.000
_cell.length_b   1.000
_cell.length_c   1.000
_cell.angle_alpha   90.00
_cell.angle_beta   90.00
_cell.angle_gamma   90.00
#
_symmetry.space_group_name_H-M   'P 1'
#
loop_
_entity.id
_entity.type
_entity.pdbx_description
1 polymer ?
#
loop_
_entity_poly.entity_id
_entity_poly.type
_entity_poly.pdbx_seq_one_letter_code
_entity_poly.pdbx_strand_id
1 'polypeptide(L)' 'MSQSAASCAIFDDIDALSGALFSFCAERGVRLRSQEGVSAAGAVIDLFFAGYTTQDELLGALNDRHSREVAFAS' A
#
# COMPACT_ATOMS: atom_id res chain seq x y z
N MET A 1 14.54 26.65 9.10
CA MET A 1 15.06 25.38 8.54
C MET A 1 13.98 24.29 8.47
N SER A 2 12.68 24.61 8.43
CA SER A 2 11.60 23.62 8.61
C SER A 2 11.03 22.98 7.34
N GLN A 3 11.36 23.50 6.14
CA GLN A 3 10.85 22.93 4.89
C GLN A 3 11.53 21.60 4.51
N SER A 4 12.85 21.46 4.72
CA SER A 4 13.56 20.22 4.33
C SER A 4 13.08 18.98 5.08
N ALA A 5 12.77 19.09 6.37
CA ALA A 5 12.34 17.93 7.17
C ALA A 5 10.94 17.44 6.77
N ALA A 6 10.01 18.36 6.48
CA ALA A 6 8.67 18.02 6.00
C ALA A 6 8.72 17.36 4.61
N SER A 7 9.58 17.85 3.71
CA SER A 7 9.77 17.21 2.41
C SER A 7 10.33 15.80 2.54
N CYS A 8 11.34 15.57 3.39
CA CYS A 8 11.88 14.22 3.62
C CYS A 8 10.83 13.23 4.14
N ALA A 9 9.98 13.66 5.08
CA ALA A 9 8.91 12.80 5.61
C ALA A 9 7.88 12.43 4.53
N ILE A 10 7.47 13.39 3.69
CA ILE A 10 6.54 13.12 2.59
C ILE A 10 7.15 12.13 1.58
N PHE A 11 8.45 12.25 1.28
CA PHE A 11 9.10 11.29 0.38
C PHE A 11 9.14 9.88 0.96
N ASP A 12 9.37 9.74 2.28
CA ASP A 12 9.36 8.46 2.98
C ASP A 12 7.96 7.81 2.94
N ASP A 13 6.92 8.60 3.20
CA ASP A 13 5.52 8.15 3.12
C ASP A 13 5.17 7.64 1.70
N ILE A 14 5.59 8.38 0.66
CA ILE A 14 5.35 7.99 -0.74
C ILE A 14 6.16 6.75 -1.12
N ASP A 15 7.39 6.60 -0.63
CA ASP A 15 8.22 5.41 -0.86
C ASP A 15 7.59 4.17 -0.19
N ALA A 16 7.11 4.31 1.05
CA ALA A 16 6.42 3.24 1.77
C ALA A 16 5.13 2.81 1.05
N LEU A 17 4.27 3.78 0.68
CA LEU A 17 3.03 3.54 -0.06
C LEU A 17 3.27 2.87 -1.41
N SER A 18 4.18 3.44 -2.21
CA SER A 18 4.46 2.94 -3.55
C SER A 18 5.13 1.57 -3.52
N GLY A 19 6.10 1.36 -2.63
CA GLY A 19 6.80 0.08 -2.49
C GLY A 19 5.89 -1.06 -2.00
N ALA A 20 4.95 -0.78 -1.09
CA ALA A 20 3.97 -1.77 -0.65
C ALA A 20 3.03 -2.17 -1.81
N LEU A 21 2.55 -1.18 -2.56
CA LEU A 21 1.66 -1.42 -3.71
C LEU A 21 2.38 -2.16 -4.85
N PHE A 22 3.63 -1.80 -5.16
CA PHE A 22 4.41 -2.49 -6.19
C PHE A 22 4.75 -3.92 -5.78
N SER A 23 5.11 -4.15 -4.52
CA SER A 23 5.38 -5.51 -4.02
C SER A 23 4.15 -6.39 -4.10
N PHE A 24 3.00 -5.90 -3.63
CA PHE A 24 1.72 -6.62 -3.74
C PHE A 24 1.40 -6.98 -5.21
N CYS A 25 1.59 -6.03 -6.12
CA CYS A 25 1.36 -6.26 -7.55
C CYS A 25 2.33 -7.31 -8.12
N ALA A 26 3.59 -7.27 -7.73
CA ALA A 26 4.62 -8.21 -8.18
C ALA A 26 4.38 -9.64 -7.67
N GLU A 27 4.01 -9.80 -6.40
CA GLU A 27 3.74 -11.11 -5.78
C GLU A 27 2.57 -11.85 -6.43
N ARG A 28 1.58 -11.10 -6.93
CA ARG A 28 0.31 -11.64 -7.44
C ARG A 28 0.19 -11.61 -8.97
N GLY A 29 1.17 -11.01 -9.67
CA GLY A 29 1.09 -10.80 -11.11
C GLY A 29 0.01 -9.79 -11.53
N VAL A 30 -0.38 -8.90 -10.62
CA VAL A 30 -1.42 -7.89 -10.85
C VAL A 30 -0.80 -6.69 -11.56
N ARG A 31 -1.46 -6.21 -12.61
CA ARG A 31 -1.05 -4.97 -13.26
C ARG A 31 -1.55 -3.79 -12.45
N LEU A 32 -0.68 -2.82 -12.16
CA LEU A 32 -1.03 -1.61 -11.40
C LEU A 32 -2.28 -0.88 -11.95
N ARG A 33 -2.43 -0.82 -13.29
CA ARG A 33 -3.58 -0.18 -13.95
C ARG A 33 -4.82 -1.07 -14.09
N SER A 34 -4.79 -2.29 -13.56
CA SER A 34 -5.98 -3.16 -13.53
C SER A 34 -6.95 -2.70 -12.43
N GLN A 35 -8.19 -3.16 -12.50
CA GLN A 35 -9.18 -2.89 -11.45
C GLN A 35 -8.67 -3.33 -10.06
N GLU A 36 -8.01 -4.48 -10.00
CA GLU A 36 -7.44 -5.02 -8.76
C GLU A 36 -6.28 -4.15 -8.26
N GLY A 37 -5.39 -3.71 -9.15
CA GLY A 37 -4.28 -2.80 -8.80
C GLY A 37 -4.77 -1.44 -8.30
N VAL A 38 -5.82 -0.88 -8.91
CA VAL A 38 -6.44 0.38 -8.45
C VAL A 38 -7.15 0.19 -7.11
N SER A 39 -7.81 -0.96 -6.89
CA SER A 39 -8.43 -1.28 -5.60
C SER A 39 -7.38 -1.41 -4.49
N ALA A 40 -6.27 -2.09 -4.77
CA ALA A 40 -5.15 -2.22 -3.85
C ALA A 40 -4.51 -0.86 -3.52
N ALA A 41 -4.42 0.05 -4.50
CA ALA A 41 -3.95 1.42 -4.28
C ALA A 41 -4.87 2.21 -3.34
N GLY A 42 -6.19 2.06 -3.45
CA GLY A 42 -7.12 2.65 -2.49
C GLY A 42 -6.92 2.07 -1.09
N ALA A 43 -6.83 0.75 -0.98
CA ALA A 43 -6.67 0.06 0.30
C ALA A 43 -5.34 0.42 1.00
N VAL A 44 -4.23 0.55 0.28
CA VAL A 44 -2.93 0.92 0.88
C VAL A 44 -2.95 2.36 1.42
N ILE A 45 -3.67 3.27 0.75
CA ILE A 45 -3.88 4.65 1.24
C ILE A 45 -4.73 4.65 2.51
N ASP A 46 -5.82 3.87 2.53
CA ASP A 46 -6.67 3.73 3.73
C ASP A 46 -5.90 3.16 4.92
N LEU A 47 -5.01 2.20 4.67
CA LEU A 47 -4.11 1.63 5.69
C LEU A 47 -3.14 2.70 6.20
N PHE A 48 -2.53 3.49 5.33
CA PHE A 48 -1.66 4.57 5.77
C PHE A 48 -2.38 5.56 6.68
N PHE A 49 -3.60 5.97 6.33
CA PHE A 49 -4.43 6.81 7.21
C PHE A 49 -4.88 6.11 8.50
N ALA A 50 -4.89 4.77 8.54
CA ALA A 50 -5.13 3.99 9.75
C ALA A 50 -3.91 3.88 10.68
N GLY A 51 -2.74 4.42 10.27
CA GLY A 51 -1.54 4.50 11.09
C GLY A 51 -0.43 3.52 10.72
N TYR A 52 -0.55 2.78 9.61
CA TYR A 52 0.54 1.95 9.09
C TYR A 52 1.51 2.84 8.31
N THR A 53 2.74 3.00 8.81
CA THR A 53 3.69 3.98 8.25
C THR A 53 4.81 3.33 7.45
N THR A 54 5.07 2.03 7.64
CA THR A 54 6.17 1.34 6.94
C THR A 54 5.66 0.49 5.77
N GLN A 55 6.54 0.29 4.79
CA GLN A 55 6.25 -0.55 3.62
C GLN A 55 5.82 -1.97 4.01
N ASP A 56 6.53 -2.60 4.95
CA ASP A 56 6.28 -3.98 5.38
C ASP A 56 4.92 -4.11 6.09
N GLU A 57 4.59 -3.18 6.97
CA GLU A 57 3.30 -3.12 7.64
C GLU A 57 2.14 -2.92 6.64
N LEU A 58 2.30 -1.98 5.71
CA LEU A 58 1.33 -1.71 4.67
C LEU A 58 1.13 -2.94 3.77
N LEU A 59 2.21 -3.59 3.35
CA LEU A 59 2.17 -4.79 2.53
C LEU A 59 1.48 -5.95 3.27
N GLY A 60 1.87 -6.20 4.52
CA GLY A 60 1.29 -7.25 5.36
C GLY A 60 -0.21 -7.03 5.57
N ALA A 61 -0.63 -5.81 5.91
CA ALA A 61 -2.03 -5.48 6.11
C ALA A 61 -2.85 -5.51 4.81
N LEU A 62 -2.27 -5.11 3.69
CA LEU A 62 -2.89 -5.21 2.37
C LEU A 62 -3.11 -6.68 1.97
N ASN A 63 -2.14 -7.53 2.25
CA ASN A 63 -2.21 -8.96 1.94
C ASN A 63 -3.24 -9.69 2.83
N ASP A 64 -3.35 -9.33 4.12
CA ASP A 64 -4.40 -9.83 5.03
C ASP A 64 -5.80 -9.44 4.52
N ARG A 65 -6.01 -8.15 4.24
CA ARG A 65 -7.29 -7.64 3.73
C ARG A 65 -7.72 -8.38 2.48
N HIS A 66 -6.83 -8.46 1.50
CA HIS A 66 -7.14 -9.15 0.26
C HIS A 66 -7.44 -10.64 0.51
N SER A 67 -6.63 -11.34 1.31
CA SER A 67 -6.85 -12.77 1.59
C SER A 67 -8.22 -13.03 2.24
N ARG A 68 -8.68 -12.10 3.08
CA ARG A 68 -10.04 -12.14 3.65
C ARG A 68 -11.10 -11.94 2.57
N GLU A 69 -10.93 -10.98 1.66
CA GLU A 69 -11.85 -10.76 0.55
C GLU A 69 -12.00 -11.99 -0.34
N VAL A 70 -10.90 -12.70 -0.66
CA VAL A 70 -10.97 -13.94 -1.47
C VAL A 70 -11.67 -15.08 -0.72
N ALA A 71 -11.48 -15.17 0.60
CA ALA A 71 -12.11 -16.18 1.43
C ALA A 71 -13.64 -16.02 1.50
N PHE A 72 -14.17 -14.79 1.40
CA PHE A 72 -15.61 -14.54 1.36
C PHE A 72 -16.24 -14.62 -0.03
N ALA A 73 -15.41 -14.61 -1.09
CA ALA A 73 -15.86 -14.73 -2.47
C ALA A 73 -15.90 -16.18 -2.99
N SER A 74 -15.48 -17.15 -2.15
CA SER A 74 -15.40 -18.59 -2.48
C SER A 74 -16.57 -19.39 -1.92
#